data_AF-A0A6A6KIQ8-F1
#
_entry.id   AF-A0A6A6KIQ8-F1
#
_cell.length_a   1.000
_cell.length_b   1.000
_cell.length_c   1.000
_cell.angle_alpha   90.00
_cell.angle_beta   90.00
_cell.angle_gamma   90.00
#
_symmetry.space_group_name_H-M   'P 1'
#
loop_
_entity.id
_entity.type
_entity.pdbx_description
1 polymer ?
#
loop_
_entity_poly.entity_id
_entity_poly.type
_entity_poly.pdbx_seq_one_letter_code
_entity_poly.pdbx_strand_id
1 'polypeptide(L)'
;MEKIIDENEVEQVKLLAAINDDHEGAIVELSEPMHPEDFASMLRASIAHWRKQGKRGVWIKLPIELVNLVEAAVKEGFWYHHAEPNT
;
A
#
# COMPACT_ATOMS: atom_id res chain seq x y z
N MET A 1 20.36 -2.46 37.60
CA MET A 1 18.89 -2.57 37.49
C MET A 1 18.35 -1.20 37.84
N GLU A 2 17.60 -0.50 37.00
CA GLU A 2 16.73 -0.92 35.91
C GLU A 2 16.98 -0.07 34.66
N LYS A 3 16.90 -0.73 33.51
CA LYS A 3 16.95 -0.09 32.20
C LYS A 3 15.56 0.49 31.98
N ILE A 4 15.44 1.82 32.01
CA ILE A 4 14.20 2.48 31.58
C ILE A 4 14.12 2.24 30.08
N ILE A 5 13.33 1.24 29.70
CA ILE A 5 12.88 1.03 28.34
C ILE A 5 11.81 2.10 28.09
N ASP A 6 12.12 3.01 27.20
CA ASP A 6 11.15 3.96 26.66
C ASP A 6 10.20 3.17 25.76
N GLU A 7 9.02 2.82 26.28
CA GLU A 7 8.00 2.00 25.60
C GLU A 7 7.18 2.78 24.55
N ASN A 8 7.79 3.75 23.87
CA ASN A 8 7.10 4.57 22.86
C ASN A 8 7.87 4.75 21.55
N GLU A 9 8.59 3.72 21.10
CA GLU A 9 8.81 3.54 19.66
C GLU A 9 7.50 3.06 19.03
N VAL A 10 6.53 3.96 18.90
CA VAL A 10 5.42 3.76 17.97
C VAL A 10 6.08 3.71 16.58
N GLU A 11 6.27 2.52 16.03
CA GLU A 11 6.69 2.34 14.65
C GLU A 11 5.83 3.27 13.80
N GLN A 12 6.45 4.29 13.19
CA GLN A 12 5.76 5.16 12.26
C GLN A 12 5.29 4.27 11.12
N VAL A 13 4.01 3.94 11.12
CA VAL A 13 3.44 3.02 10.14
C VAL A 13 3.61 3.66 8.76
N LYS A 14 4.50 3.06 7.96
CA LYS A 14 4.83 3.57 6.63
C LYS A 14 3.63 3.41 5.72
N LEU A 15 3.17 4.51 5.13
CA LEU A 15 2.07 4.52 4.17
C LEU A 15 2.60 4.52 2.73
N LEU A 16 1.82 3.97 1.82
CA LEU A 16 2.07 4.08 0.38
C LEU A 16 1.75 5.51 -0.06
N ALA A 17 2.63 6.06 -0.90
CA ALA A 17 2.33 7.31 -1.60
C ALA A 17 1.17 7.07 -2.57
N ALA A 18 0.25 8.03 -2.66
CA ALA A 18 -0.86 7.98 -3.59
C ALA A 18 -1.23 9.36 -4.12
N ILE A 19 -1.77 9.35 -5.33
CA ILE A 19 -2.36 10.51 -6.01
C ILE A 19 -3.87 10.42 -5.84
N ASN A 20 -4.53 11.52 -5.45
CA ASN A 20 -5.99 11.56 -5.41
C ASN A 20 -6.54 11.66 -6.84
N ASP A 21 -7.58 10.90 -7.15
CA ASP A 21 -8.38 11.12 -8.36
C ASP A 21 -9.55 12.08 -8.10
N ASP A 22 -10.22 12.51 -9.17
CA ASP A 22 -11.35 13.46 -9.12
C ASP A 22 -12.66 12.87 -8.55
N HIS A 23 -12.65 11.60 -8.15
CA HIS A 23 -13.81 10.82 -7.74
C HIS A 23 -13.67 10.23 -6.33
N GLU A 24 -12.81 10.83 -5.50
CA GLU A 24 -12.47 10.36 -4.16
C GLU A 24 -11.80 8.99 -4.15
N GLY A 25 -11.07 8.64 -5.18
CA GLY A 25 -10.15 7.52 -5.19
C GLY A 25 -8.71 7.91 -4.89
N ALA A 26 -7.88 6.89 -4.67
CA ALA A 26 -6.44 7.00 -4.46
C ALA A 26 -5.72 6.06 -5.45
N ILE A 27 -4.71 6.59 -6.15
CA ILE A 27 -3.90 5.85 -7.13
C ILE A 27 -2.50 5.69 -6.56
N VAL A 28 -2.08 4.45 -6.35
CA VAL A 28 -0.71 4.08 -5.97
C VAL A 28 0.05 3.68 -7.22
N GLU A 29 1.16 4.36 -7.50
CA GLU A 29 2.08 3.98 -8.56
C GLU A 29 3.35 3.40 -7.95
N LEU A 30 3.58 2.11 -8.17
CA LEU A 30 4.77 1.43 -7.66
C LEU A 30 5.89 1.50 -8.68
N SER A 31 7.10 1.86 -8.22
CA SER A 31 8.30 1.89 -9.06
C SER A 31 9.49 1.15 -8.45
N GLU A 32 9.52 1.02 -7.12
CA GLU A 32 10.66 0.46 -6.39
C GLU A 32 10.40 -0.98 -5.93
N PRO A 33 11.38 -1.89 -6.03
CA PRO A 33 11.29 -3.22 -5.45
C PRO A 33 11.08 -3.19 -3.94
N MET A 34 10.21 -4.07 -3.44
CA MET A 34 9.99 -4.28 -2.01
C MET A 34 9.60 -5.71 -1.69
N HIS A 35 9.72 -6.09 -0.42
CA HIS A 35 9.29 -7.41 0.05
C HIS A 35 7.75 -7.47 0.11
N PRO A 36 7.10 -8.60 -0.28
CA PRO A 36 5.64 -8.69 -0.29
C PRO A 36 4.97 -8.43 1.07
N GLU A 37 5.62 -8.82 2.16
CA GLU A 37 5.17 -8.65 3.55
C GLU A 37 5.21 -7.19 3.99
N ASP A 38 6.26 -6.46 3.60
CA ASP A 38 6.37 -5.02 3.83
C ASP A 38 5.26 -4.30 3.05
N PHE A 39 5.10 -4.67 1.77
CA PHE A 39 4.04 -4.13 0.92
C PHE A 39 2.65 -4.39 1.50
N ALA A 40 2.35 -5.62 1.94
CA ALA A 40 1.06 -5.97 2.52
C ALA A 40 0.78 -5.16 3.79
N SER A 41 1.79 -4.99 4.65
CA SER A 41 1.67 -4.21 5.87
C SER A 41 1.41 -2.73 5.58
N MET A 42 2.17 -2.15 4.64
CA MET A 42 1.98 -0.77 4.18
C MET A 42 0.62 -0.57 3.50
N LEU A 43 0.20 -1.51 2.65
CA LEU A 43 -1.08 -1.46 1.93
C LEU A 43 -2.26 -1.49 2.90
N ARG A 44 -2.24 -2.41 3.89
CA ARG A 44 -3.29 -2.50 4.92
C ARG A 44 -3.41 -1.22 5.73
N ALA A 45 -2.28 -0.66 6.15
CA ALA A 45 -2.25 0.61 6.86
C ALA A 45 -2.77 1.77 6.00
N SER A 46 -2.38 1.81 4.72
CA SER A 46 -2.80 2.85 3.77
C SER A 46 -4.30 2.79 3.49
N ILE A 47 -4.86 1.59 3.30
CA ILE A 47 -6.32 1.40 3.14
C ILE A 47 -7.06 1.89 4.39
N ALA A 48 -6.58 1.56 5.58
CA ALA A 48 -7.20 2.05 6.82
C ALA A 48 -7.13 3.58 6.93
N HIS A 49 -6.03 4.18 6.49
CA HIS A 49 -5.87 5.63 6.41
C HIS A 49 -6.84 6.28 5.40
N TRP A 50 -6.90 5.78 4.17
CA TRP A 50 -7.77 6.31 3.11
C TRP A 50 -9.26 6.12 3.42
N ARG A 51 -9.65 5.02 4.09
CA ARG A 51 -11.02 4.83 4.58
C ARG A 51 -11.43 5.93 5.56
N LYS A 52 -10.54 6.35 6.46
CA LYS A 52 -10.82 7.47 7.39
C LYS A 52 -10.96 8.81 6.67
N GLN A 53 -10.31 8.96 5.52
CA GLN A 53 -10.44 10.14 4.66
C GLN A 53 -11.67 10.10 3.74
N GLY A 54 -12.47 9.03 3.77
CA GLY A 54 -13.67 8.91 2.94
C GLY A 54 -13.39 8.49 1.50
N LYS A 55 -12.20 7.93 1.21
CA LYS A 55 -11.89 7.44 -0.14
C LYS A 55 -12.76 6.25 -0.52
N ARG A 56 -13.17 6.22 -1.79
CA ARG A 56 -14.17 5.29 -2.35
C ARG A 56 -13.56 4.18 -3.19
N GLY A 57 -12.38 4.43 -3.78
CA GLY A 57 -11.65 3.47 -4.60
C GLY A 57 -10.15 3.57 -4.37
N VAL A 58 -9.45 2.45 -4.53
CA VAL A 58 -7.98 2.43 -4.54
C VAL A 58 -7.55 1.70 -5.80
N TRP A 59 -6.62 2.30 -6.53
CA TRP A 59 -6.02 1.75 -7.73
C TRP A 59 -4.54 1.53 -7.48
N ILE A 60 -4.01 0.41 -7.95
CA ILE A 60 -2.57 0.13 -7.87
C ILE A 60 -2.08 -0.09 -9.30
N LYS A 61 -1.19 0.78 -9.75
CA LYS A 61 -0.39 0.56 -10.94
C LYS A 61 0.89 -0.17 -10.54
N LEU A 62 1.01 -1.41 -11.01
CA LEU A 62 2.08 -2.34 -10.65
C LEU A 62 2.83 -2.74 -11.95
N PRO A 63 4.09 -2.31 -12.14
CA PRO A 63 4.94 -2.76 -13.23
C PRO A 63 5.17 -4.27 -13.18
N ILE A 64 5.35 -4.91 -14.34
CA ILE A 64 5.47 -6.38 -14.44
C ILE A 64 6.69 -6.91 -13.68
N GLU A 65 7.72 -6.09 -13.49
CA GLU A 65 8.92 -6.39 -12.72
C GLU A 65 8.63 -6.57 -11.22
N LEU A 66 7.54 -5.98 -10.72
CA LEU A 66 7.08 -6.07 -9.33
C LEU A 66 6.01 -7.15 -9.13
N VAL A 67 5.99 -8.17 -10.00
CA VAL A 67 5.04 -9.30 -9.95
C VAL A 67 5.00 -9.99 -8.59
N ASN A 68 6.08 -9.94 -7.81
CA ASN A 68 6.14 -10.50 -6.46
C ASN A 68 5.12 -9.86 -5.49
N LEU A 69 4.60 -8.67 -5.79
CA LEU A 69 3.64 -7.95 -4.94
C LEU A 69 2.18 -8.26 -5.28
N VAL A 70 1.93 -8.92 -6.41
CA VAL A 70 0.58 -9.19 -6.92
C VAL A 70 -0.22 -10.06 -5.97
N GLU A 71 0.36 -11.17 -5.49
CA GLU A 71 -0.33 -12.07 -4.57
C GLU A 71 -0.71 -11.36 -3.26
N ALA A 72 0.17 -10.51 -2.76
CA ALA A 72 -0.08 -9.70 -1.56
C ALA A 72 -1.25 -8.72 -1.76
N ALA A 73 -1.31 -8.02 -2.91
CA ALA A 73 -2.44 -7.14 -3.24
C ALA A 73 -3.77 -7.92 -3.29
N VAL A 74 -3.77 -9.10 -3.93
CA VAL A 74 -4.97 -9.95 -4.01
C VAL A 74 -5.43 -10.42 -2.63
N LYS A 75 -4.50 -10.79 -1.73
CA LYS A 75 -4.82 -11.18 -0.35
C LYS A 75 -5.43 -10.03 0.47
N GLU A 76 -5.09 -8.78 0.16
CA GLU A 76 -5.73 -7.59 0.75
C GLU A 76 -7.04 -7.19 0.06
N GLY A 77 -7.52 -7.99 -0.90
CA GLY A 77 -8.84 -7.86 -1.51
C GLY A 77 -8.89 -7.15 -2.86
N PHE A 78 -7.74 -6.89 -3.49
CA PHE A 78 -7.71 -6.34 -4.85
C PHE A 78 -8.02 -7.40 -5.90
N TRP A 79 -8.57 -6.95 -7.03
CA TRP A 79 -8.75 -7.74 -8.25
C TRP A 79 -8.20 -6.96 -9.45
N TYR A 80 -7.90 -7.67 -10.54
CA TYR A 80 -7.41 -7.03 -11.75
C TYR A 80 -8.51 -6.19 -12.42
N HIS A 81 -8.14 -4.98 -12.84
CA HIS A 81 -9.00 -4.13 -13.67
C HIS A 81 -8.55 -4.16 -15.14
N HIS A 82 -7.27 -3.93 -15.41
CA HIS A 82 -6.65 -3.98 -16.72
C HIS A 82 -5.18 -4.42 -16.62
N ALA A 83 -4.57 -4.84 -17.73
CA ALA A 83 -3.15 -5.16 -17.83
C ALA A 83 -2.61 -4.76 -19.20
N GLU A 84 -1.47 -4.07 -19.20
CA GLU A 84 -0.74 -3.66 -20.40
C GLU A 84 0.69 -4.21 -20.34
N PRO A 85 1.31 -4.55 -21.47
CA PRO A 85 2.62 -5.18 -21.49
C PRO A 85 3.76 -4.26 -21.05
N ASN A 86 3.65 -2.94 -21.25
CA ASN A 86 4.69 -1.96 -20.90
C ASN A 86 4.02 -0.66 -20.43
N THR A 87 3.99 -0.37 -19.13
CA THR A 87 3.42 0.87 -18.57
C THR A 87 4.21 1.41 -17.39
#